data_AF-A0A327JE95-F1
#
_entry.id   AF-A0A327JE95-F1
#
_cell.length_a   1.000
_cell.length_b   1.000
_cell.length_c   1.000
_cell.angle_alpha   90.00
_cell.angle_beta   90.00
_cell.angle_gamma   90.00
#
_symmetry.space_group_name_H-M   'P 1'
#
loop_
_entity.id
_entity.type
_entity.pdbx_description
1 polymer ?
#
loop_
_entity_poly.entity_id
_entity_poly.type
_entity_poly.pdbx_seq_one_letter_code
_entity_poly.pdbx_strand_id
1 'polypeptide(L)'
;MAIGGVAASGVQDLKQLQELEKLQKSQDAGFSAKISENATYDFTSGQEKELSTTDCYRKADEGKASQAEGEAQAANCQELQTAGENDNYDGRMSSAHSSSDKQFSILSDAVGTIKDTTSGITGLNNRRAEITNWLKEAEPSMQQMQEQVTELQAQLEEIQEQIEAKQEELDAKQAEMEALANDPDATPEEVAALQGELDGLSAEMEELSAQVADISAAIGEIEEAMTTTSEEIQTKVEEEATLSQSVAQKTETGKAAQVTAQQSVITNEQIIEDSKDDSQEREEFGDNMAQVGEITSYAGTSIKVTGKILTKMANPYCVAVGTAMIPVGQTVYGTGKVTQGAGQTISAVANGEYKSLIGAATNLASGAGAMASGIGGMKDAFASSKETLTAAKNAQDAANTAKDAANTAKDAAKENMANVTEATTKGTETAAKATEAGQAAAQNAAQNAAEKAADGAGNAAGKVADGAGKAADGADKASKGASLKDKFKAGVDKAKELKSKYGDDVQSLASAGKAIYDGVQGLRSKDDGDDKNEEKKTTTSTTTVTSSTGNTDTSYESVLDKKRKKQAIA
;
A
#
# COMPACT_ATOMS: atom_id res chain seq x y z
N MET A 1 -2.97 26.09 5.12
CA MET A 1 -3.73 24.85 4.85
C MET A 1 -3.13 23.57 5.45
N ALA A 2 -1.84 23.50 5.84
CA ALA A 2 -1.20 22.24 6.25
C ALA A 2 -1.44 21.73 7.70
N ILE A 3 -2.21 22.42 8.55
CA ILE A 3 -2.36 22.04 9.98
C ILE A 3 -3.76 21.42 10.29
N GLY A 4 -4.75 21.60 9.41
CA GLY A 4 -6.13 21.14 9.66
C GLY A 4 -6.39 19.65 9.34
N GLY A 5 -5.60 19.03 8.46
CA GLY A 5 -5.84 17.66 7.99
C GLY A 5 -5.44 16.56 8.99
N VAL A 6 -4.55 16.86 9.94
CA VAL A 6 -3.98 15.86 10.86
C VAL A 6 -4.95 15.46 11.99
N ALA A 7 -5.94 16.31 12.31
CA ALA A 7 -6.88 16.03 13.39
C ALA A 7 -8.06 15.13 12.97
N ALA A 8 -8.42 15.12 11.68
CA ALA A 8 -9.55 14.34 11.17
C ALA A 8 -9.19 12.86 10.92
N SER A 9 -7.96 12.56 10.46
CA SER A 9 -7.49 11.19 10.24
C SER A 9 -7.36 10.39 11.55
N GLY A 10 -6.88 11.03 12.62
CA GLY A 10 -6.71 10.36 13.92
C GLY A 10 -8.01 9.85 14.56
N VAL A 11 -9.16 10.45 14.24
CA VAL A 11 -10.47 10.01 14.76
C VAL A 11 -11.01 8.80 13.99
N GLN A 12 -10.71 8.68 12.69
CA GLN A 12 -11.05 7.50 11.90
C GLN A 12 -10.20 6.29 12.30
N ASP A 13 -8.91 6.49 12.57
CA ASP A 13 -7.99 5.42 12.99
C ASP A 13 -8.40 4.81 14.35
N LEU A 14 -8.86 5.64 15.29
CA LEU A 14 -9.36 5.19 16.60
C LEU A 14 -10.62 4.34 16.49
N LYS A 15 -11.51 4.64 15.54
CA LYS A 15 -12.75 3.90 15.32
C LYS A 15 -12.48 2.54 14.67
N GLN A 16 -11.50 2.46 13.78
CA GLN A 16 -11.05 1.21 13.16
C GLN A 16 -10.35 0.28 14.16
N LEU A 17 -9.53 0.83 15.08
CA LEU A 17 -8.91 0.06 16.16
C LEU A 17 -9.95 -0.58 17.11
N GLN A 18 -11.04 0.12 17.42
CA GLN A 18 -12.12 -0.43 18.25
C GLN A 18 -12.92 -1.55 17.57
N GLU A 19 -13.07 -1.50 16.24
CA GLU A 19 -13.69 -2.59 15.46
C GLU A 19 -12.80 -3.84 15.43
N LEU A 20 -11.48 -3.68 15.27
CA LEU A 20 -10.52 -4.78 15.32
C LEU A 20 -10.50 -5.47 16.68
N GLU A 21 -10.56 -4.72 17.79
CA GLU A 21 -10.61 -5.29 19.14
C GLU A 21 -11.88 -6.14 19.38
N LYS A 22 -13.02 -5.75 18.80
CA LYS A 22 -14.26 -6.54 18.87
C LYS A 22 -14.18 -7.83 18.05
N LEU A 23 -13.55 -7.77 16.88
CA LEU A 23 -13.32 -8.94 16.02
C LEU A 23 -12.42 -9.97 16.69
N GLN A 24 -11.36 -9.51 17.36
CA GLN A 24 -10.45 -10.38 18.11
C GLN A 24 -11.16 -11.07 19.28
N LYS A 25 -11.94 -10.32 20.09
CA LYS A 25 -12.73 -10.91 21.20
C LYS A 25 -13.77 -11.92 20.72
N SER A 26 -14.34 -11.72 19.54
CA SER A 26 -15.28 -12.67 18.91
C SER A 26 -14.59 -13.97 18.47
N GLN A 27 -13.39 -13.87 17.88
CA GLN A 27 -12.61 -15.05 17.49
C GLN A 27 -12.14 -15.86 18.71
N ASP A 28 -11.67 -15.20 19.76
CA ASP A 28 -11.25 -15.85 21.01
C ASP A 28 -12.41 -16.61 21.67
N ALA A 29 -13.61 -16.03 21.65
CA ALA A 29 -14.83 -16.69 22.16
C ALA A 29 -15.25 -17.90 21.32
N GLY A 30 -15.15 -17.81 19.98
CA GLY A 30 -15.44 -18.92 19.07
C GLY A 30 -14.45 -20.08 19.19
N PHE A 31 -13.18 -19.79 19.51
CA PHE A 31 -12.14 -20.80 19.71
C PHE A 31 -12.34 -21.57 21.02
N SER A 32 -12.69 -20.86 22.11
CA SER A 32 -13.01 -21.46 23.40
C SER A 32 -14.21 -22.42 23.33
N ALA A 33 -15.24 -22.07 22.56
CA ALA A 33 -16.41 -22.92 22.37
C ALA A 33 -16.08 -24.24 21.64
N LYS A 34 -15.27 -24.20 20.58
CA LYS A 34 -14.85 -25.39 19.82
C LYS A 34 -13.91 -26.33 20.60
N ILE A 35 -13.09 -25.80 21.51
CA ILE A 35 -12.28 -26.62 22.41
C ILE A 35 -13.18 -27.35 23.42
N SER A 36 -14.21 -26.68 23.94
CA SER A 36 -15.13 -27.29 24.92
C SER A 36 -15.98 -28.44 24.33
N GLU A 37 -16.32 -28.38 23.04
CA GLU A 37 -17.11 -29.41 22.36
C GLU A 37 -16.31 -30.70 22.05
N ASN A 38 -14.97 -30.63 22.04
CA ASN A 38 -14.08 -31.77 21.80
C ASN A 38 -13.67 -32.52 23.09
N ALA A 39 -13.96 -31.99 24.28
CA ALA A 39 -13.50 -32.56 25.56
C ALA A 39 -14.47 -33.57 26.21
N THR A 40 -15.66 -33.79 25.64
CA THR A 40 -16.59 -34.82 26.12
C THR A 40 -16.18 -36.20 25.62
N TYR A 41 -15.21 -36.80 26.31
CA TYR A 41 -14.83 -38.21 26.16
C TYR A 41 -15.88 -39.09 26.87
N ASP A 42 -16.59 -39.93 26.13
CA ASP A 42 -17.61 -40.82 26.68
C ASP A 42 -16.95 -42.05 27.34
N PHE A 43 -16.71 -41.94 28.65
CA PHE A 43 -16.04 -42.96 29.48
C PHE A 43 -16.93 -44.18 29.79
N THR A 44 -18.17 -44.23 29.30
CA THR A 44 -19.19 -45.20 29.75
C THR A 44 -18.98 -46.62 29.25
N SER A 45 -18.20 -46.87 28.19
CA SER A 45 -18.00 -48.21 27.62
C SER A 45 -16.99 -49.09 28.38
N GLY A 46 -16.19 -48.53 29.29
CA GLY A 46 -15.21 -49.28 30.08
C GLY A 46 -15.78 -50.00 31.31
N GLN A 47 -16.87 -49.49 31.89
CA GLN A 47 -17.40 -50.01 33.16
C GLN A 47 -18.11 -51.37 33.05
N GLU A 48 -18.60 -51.77 31.87
CA GLU A 48 -19.27 -53.08 31.73
C GLU A 48 -18.28 -54.27 31.66
N LYS A 49 -17.00 -54.06 31.35
CA LYS A 49 -16.00 -55.14 31.26
C LYS A 49 -15.33 -55.48 32.61
N GLU A 50 -15.22 -54.56 33.56
CA GLU A 50 -14.63 -54.82 34.89
C GLU A 50 -15.45 -55.81 35.75
N LEU A 51 -16.75 -55.93 35.48
CA LEU A 51 -17.62 -56.92 36.13
C LEU A 51 -17.28 -58.36 35.73
N SER A 52 -16.74 -58.59 34.53
CA SER A 52 -16.40 -59.93 34.03
C SER A 52 -15.16 -60.52 34.70
N THR A 53 -14.17 -59.70 35.06
CA THR A 53 -12.91 -60.15 35.69
C THR A 53 -13.14 -60.53 37.15
N THR A 54 -13.96 -59.79 37.87
CA THR A 54 -14.29 -60.06 39.28
C THR A 54 -15.06 -61.39 39.43
N ASP A 55 -15.95 -61.72 38.50
CA ASP A 55 -16.64 -63.01 38.46
C ASP A 55 -15.73 -64.19 38.03
N CYS A 56 -14.60 -63.91 37.37
CA CYS A 56 -13.58 -64.89 36.97
C CYS A 56 -12.81 -65.40 38.20
N TYR A 57 -12.39 -64.49 39.10
CA TYR A 57 -11.71 -64.84 40.35
C TYR A 57 -12.62 -65.56 41.35
N ARG A 58 -13.90 -65.20 41.41
CA ARG A 58 -14.88 -65.84 42.32
C ARG A 58 -15.14 -67.31 41.99
N LYS A 59 -15.06 -67.72 40.71
CA LYS A 59 -15.25 -69.12 40.30
C LYS A 59 -14.02 -70.00 40.52
N ALA A 60 -12.83 -69.42 40.53
CA ALA A 60 -11.59 -70.13 40.86
C ALA A 60 -11.55 -70.57 42.35
N ASP A 61 -12.15 -69.79 43.25
CA ASP A 61 -12.20 -70.09 44.69
C ASP A 61 -13.25 -71.14 45.09
N GLU A 62 -14.27 -71.39 44.25
CA GLU A 62 -15.38 -72.31 44.57
C GLU A 62 -15.14 -73.77 44.11
N GLY A 63 -14.07 -74.05 43.35
CA GLY A 63 -13.76 -75.37 42.77
C GLY A 63 -12.82 -76.26 43.59
N LYS A 64 -13.35 -77.18 44.42
CA LYS A 64 -12.60 -78.32 44.99
C LYS A 64 -12.46 -79.51 44.01
N ALA A 65 -12.23 -79.24 42.74
CA ALA A 65 -11.92 -80.26 41.73
C ALA A 65 -10.52 -79.95 41.18
N SER A 66 -9.64 -80.96 41.23
CA SER A 66 -8.21 -81.00 40.85
C SER A 66 -7.52 -79.68 40.51
N GLN A 67 -6.40 -79.39 41.20
CA GLN A 67 -5.44 -78.31 40.94
C GLN A 67 -5.24 -77.90 39.46
N ALA A 68 -5.32 -78.85 38.52
CA ALA A 68 -5.26 -78.59 37.07
C ALA A 68 -6.42 -77.75 36.50
N GLU A 69 -7.65 -77.85 37.02
CA GLU A 69 -8.78 -77.01 36.58
C GLU A 69 -8.66 -75.57 37.07
N GLY A 70 -8.12 -75.38 38.28
CA GLY A 70 -7.81 -74.04 38.82
C GLY A 70 -6.69 -73.34 38.04
N GLU A 71 -5.62 -74.07 37.70
CA GLU A 71 -4.53 -73.54 36.86
C GLU A 71 -5.01 -73.18 35.43
N ALA A 72 -5.89 -74.00 34.83
CA ALA A 72 -6.47 -73.71 33.53
C ALA A 72 -7.43 -72.50 33.56
N GLN A 73 -8.23 -72.35 34.62
CA GLN A 73 -9.09 -71.18 34.79
C GLN A 73 -8.29 -69.90 35.06
N ALA A 74 -7.23 -69.96 35.87
CA ALA A 74 -6.34 -68.82 36.11
C ALA A 74 -5.62 -68.38 34.82
N ALA A 75 -5.12 -69.33 34.01
CA ALA A 75 -4.54 -69.04 32.70
C ALA A 75 -5.55 -68.40 31.75
N ASN A 76 -6.80 -68.89 31.72
CA ASN A 76 -7.86 -68.31 30.90
C ASN A 76 -8.26 -66.89 31.39
N CYS A 77 -8.28 -66.63 32.70
CA CYS A 77 -8.52 -65.28 33.21
C CYS A 77 -7.34 -64.33 32.91
N GLN A 78 -6.08 -64.82 32.92
CA GLN A 78 -4.92 -64.03 32.43
C GLN A 78 -5.01 -63.73 30.93
N GLU A 79 -5.42 -64.71 30.12
CA GLU A 79 -5.61 -64.51 28.68
C GLU A 79 -6.74 -63.50 28.39
N LEU A 80 -7.85 -63.56 29.14
CA LEU A 80 -8.92 -62.56 29.05
C LEU A 80 -8.50 -61.17 29.53
N GLN A 81 -7.65 -61.08 30.57
CA GLN A 81 -7.13 -59.81 31.06
C GLN A 81 -6.18 -59.18 30.02
N THR A 82 -5.25 -59.95 29.47
CA THR A 82 -4.36 -59.48 28.40
C THR A 82 -5.12 -59.13 27.12
N ALA A 83 -6.20 -59.85 26.77
CA ALA A 83 -7.07 -59.49 25.66
C ALA A 83 -7.82 -58.16 25.91
N GLY A 84 -8.33 -57.95 27.13
CA GLY A 84 -8.97 -56.69 27.51
C GLY A 84 -8.01 -55.50 27.50
N GLU A 85 -6.76 -55.71 27.92
CA GLU A 85 -5.70 -54.72 27.82
C GLU A 85 -5.37 -54.40 26.36
N ASN A 86 -5.22 -55.41 25.51
CA ASN A 86 -4.97 -55.23 24.07
C ASN A 86 -6.11 -54.47 23.37
N ASP A 87 -7.38 -54.78 23.68
CA ASP A 87 -8.53 -54.03 23.16
C ASP A 87 -8.49 -52.55 23.56
N ASN A 88 -8.07 -52.26 24.80
CA ASN A 88 -7.93 -50.91 25.30
C ASN A 88 -6.78 -50.18 24.59
N TYR A 89 -5.63 -50.84 24.39
CA TYR A 89 -4.53 -50.30 23.61
C TYR A 89 -4.93 -49.98 22.16
N ASP A 90 -5.67 -50.86 21.50
CA ASP A 90 -6.14 -50.65 20.13
C ASP A 90 -7.14 -49.48 20.04
N GLY A 91 -8.02 -49.35 21.04
CA GLY A 91 -8.92 -48.21 21.19
C GLY A 91 -8.17 -46.89 21.38
N ARG A 92 -7.17 -46.85 22.27
CA ARG A 92 -6.32 -45.67 22.50
C ARG A 92 -5.53 -45.29 21.24
N MET A 93 -4.95 -46.27 20.55
CA MET A 93 -4.24 -46.06 19.29
C MET A 93 -5.15 -45.53 18.18
N SER A 94 -6.37 -46.06 18.07
CA SER A 94 -7.36 -45.59 17.10
C SER A 94 -7.80 -44.15 17.36
N SER A 95 -8.03 -43.79 18.62
CA SER A 95 -8.32 -42.41 19.03
C SER A 95 -7.14 -41.47 18.73
N ALA A 96 -5.91 -41.91 19.02
CA ALA A 96 -4.70 -41.14 18.75
C ALA A 96 -4.47 -40.91 17.24
N HIS A 97 -4.70 -41.94 16.40
CA HIS A 97 -4.65 -41.80 14.95
C HIS A 97 -5.73 -40.84 14.44
N SER A 98 -6.98 -40.96 14.90
CA SER A 98 -8.06 -40.06 14.50
C SER A 98 -7.77 -38.59 14.88
N SER A 99 -7.19 -38.37 16.06
CA SER A 99 -6.75 -37.04 16.49
C SER A 99 -5.63 -36.49 15.60
N SER A 100 -4.62 -37.33 15.31
CA SER A 100 -3.51 -36.97 14.42
C SER A 100 -3.99 -36.60 13.02
N ASP A 101 -4.91 -37.37 12.44
CA ASP A 101 -5.50 -37.09 11.12
C ASP A 101 -6.23 -35.74 11.09
N LYS A 102 -7.02 -35.43 12.13
CA LYS A 102 -7.69 -34.13 12.25
C LYS A 102 -6.68 -32.98 12.29
N GLN A 103 -5.58 -33.13 13.01
CA GLN A 103 -4.56 -32.08 13.08
C GLN A 103 -3.76 -31.96 11.79
N PHE A 104 -3.45 -33.06 11.10
CA PHE A 104 -2.85 -33.02 9.77
C PHE A 104 -3.76 -32.28 8.79
N SER A 105 -5.07 -32.47 8.86
CA SER A 105 -6.04 -31.69 8.07
C SER A 105 -5.95 -30.20 8.41
N ILE A 106 -5.96 -29.82 9.69
CA ILE A 106 -5.85 -28.42 10.13
C ILE A 106 -4.53 -27.80 9.66
N LEU A 107 -3.41 -28.54 9.77
CA LEU A 107 -2.10 -28.10 9.30
C LEU A 107 -2.07 -27.90 7.78
N SER A 108 -2.67 -28.83 7.03
CA SER A 108 -2.78 -28.73 5.57
C SER A 108 -3.56 -27.48 5.16
N ASP A 109 -4.70 -27.21 5.81
CA ASP A 109 -5.52 -26.03 5.54
C ASP A 109 -4.79 -24.72 5.89
N ALA A 110 -4.06 -24.71 7.02
CA ALA A 110 -3.25 -23.57 7.43
C ALA A 110 -2.11 -23.30 6.43
N VAL A 111 -1.42 -24.34 5.97
CA VAL A 111 -0.37 -24.23 4.93
C VAL A 111 -0.95 -23.72 3.61
N GLY A 112 -2.14 -24.19 3.22
CA GLY A 112 -2.87 -23.65 2.07
C GLY A 112 -3.15 -22.16 2.20
N THR A 113 -3.69 -21.74 3.35
CA THR A 113 -3.99 -20.33 3.66
C THR A 113 -2.73 -19.45 3.62
N ILE A 114 -1.61 -19.94 4.18
CA ILE A 114 -0.32 -19.23 4.16
C ILE A 114 0.19 -19.07 2.72
N LYS A 115 0.07 -20.11 1.89
CA LYS A 115 0.49 -20.07 0.48
C LYS A 115 -0.31 -19.05 -0.33
N ASP A 116 -1.63 -19.03 -0.15
CA ASP A 116 -2.52 -18.08 -0.83
C ASP A 116 -2.25 -16.65 -0.37
N THR A 117 -2.04 -16.46 0.94
CA THR A 117 -1.67 -15.18 1.54
C THR A 117 -0.34 -14.66 0.98
N THR A 118 0.66 -15.54 0.90
CA THR A 118 1.99 -15.22 0.33
C THR A 118 1.87 -14.78 -1.12
N SER A 119 1.11 -15.54 -1.93
CA SER A 119 0.86 -15.21 -3.33
C SER A 119 0.14 -13.86 -3.48
N GLY A 120 -0.83 -13.58 -2.62
CA GLY A 120 -1.52 -12.29 -2.55
C GLY A 120 -0.57 -11.13 -2.21
N ILE A 121 0.32 -11.31 -1.23
CA ILE A 121 1.34 -10.31 -0.88
C ILE A 121 2.29 -10.05 -2.05
N THR A 122 2.74 -11.08 -2.77
CA THR A 122 3.57 -10.91 -3.97
C THR A 122 2.84 -10.10 -5.04
N GLY A 123 1.56 -10.38 -5.30
CA GLY A 123 0.76 -9.61 -6.25
C GLY A 123 0.61 -8.13 -5.86
N LEU A 124 0.33 -7.86 -4.58
CA LEU A 124 0.25 -6.48 -4.07
C LEU A 124 1.59 -5.73 -4.18
N ASN A 125 2.70 -6.41 -3.90
CA ASN A 125 4.04 -5.82 -4.04
C ASN A 125 4.39 -5.48 -5.49
N ASN A 126 4.01 -6.34 -6.46
CA ASN A 126 4.20 -6.04 -7.87
C ASN A 126 3.43 -4.78 -8.28
N ARG A 127 2.17 -4.66 -7.85
CA ARG A 127 1.35 -3.47 -8.16
C ARG A 127 1.88 -2.20 -7.48
N ARG A 128 2.40 -2.30 -6.25
CA ARG A 128 3.12 -1.18 -5.61
C ARG A 128 4.34 -0.76 -6.44
N ALA A 129 5.12 -1.71 -6.96
CA ALA A 129 6.28 -1.41 -7.81
C ALA A 129 5.88 -0.72 -9.12
N GLU A 130 4.78 -1.14 -9.75
CA GLU A 130 4.21 -0.47 -10.93
C GLU A 130 3.82 0.98 -10.63
N ILE A 131 3.06 1.23 -9.55
CA ILE A 131 2.68 2.58 -9.11
C ILE A 131 3.93 3.43 -8.82
N THR A 132 4.92 2.86 -8.14
CA THR A 132 6.18 3.55 -7.83
C THR A 132 6.94 3.95 -9.11
N ASN A 133 6.95 3.11 -10.13
CA ASN A 133 7.60 3.43 -11.40
C ASN A 133 6.83 4.50 -12.16
N TRP A 134 5.50 4.39 -12.23
CA TRP A 134 4.67 5.42 -12.85
C TRP A 134 4.85 6.79 -12.17
N LEU A 135 4.95 6.84 -10.83
CA LEU A 135 5.20 8.09 -10.11
C LEU A 135 6.56 8.72 -10.47
N LYS A 136 7.60 7.89 -10.64
CA LYS A 136 8.93 8.36 -11.10
C LYS A 136 8.92 8.89 -12.54
N GLU A 137 8.00 8.44 -13.37
CA GLU A 137 7.83 8.92 -14.75
C GLU A 137 6.96 10.19 -14.80
N ALA A 138 5.96 10.30 -13.91
CA ALA A 138 5.08 11.46 -13.84
C ALA A 138 5.78 12.72 -13.30
N GLU A 139 6.68 12.58 -12.32
CA GLU A 139 7.43 13.70 -11.72
C GLU A 139 8.23 14.53 -12.75
N PRO A 140 9.10 13.95 -13.61
CA PRO A 140 9.81 14.72 -14.63
C PRO A 140 8.88 15.29 -15.71
N SER A 141 7.77 14.61 -16.03
CA SER A 141 6.76 15.14 -16.95
C SER A 141 6.14 16.43 -16.41
N MET A 142 5.78 16.46 -15.12
CA MET A 142 5.29 17.68 -14.47
C MET A 142 6.34 18.80 -14.45
N GLN A 143 7.61 18.48 -14.21
CA GLN A 143 8.70 19.47 -14.26
C GLN A 143 8.83 20.06 -15.66
N GLN A 144 8.78 19.23 -16.70
CA GLN A 144 8.83 19.68 -18.08
C GLN A 144 7.65 20.59 -18.44
N MET A 145 6.42 20.25 -18.03
CA MET A 145 5.27 21.12 -18.25
C MET A 145 5.42 22.46 -17.52
N GLN A 146 5.94 22.45 -16.29
CA GLN A 146 6.21 23.67 -15.53
C GLN A 146 7.25 24.56 -16.23
N GLU A 147 8.32 23.97 -16.77
CA GLU A 147 9.34 24.69 -17.56
C GLU A 147 8.73 25.29 -18.83
N GLN A 148 7.86 24.56 -19.53
CA GLN A 148 7.15 25.08 -20.71
C GLN A 148 6.24 26.26 -20.37
N VAL A 149 5.52 26.20 -19.25
CA VAL A 149 4.70 27.34 -18.79
C VAL A 149 5.59 28.55 -18.51
N THR A 150 6.72 28.38 -17.83
CA THR A 150 7.65 29.48 -17.56
C THR A 150 8.23 30.10 -18.83
N GLU A 151 8.59 29.28 -19.82
CA GLU A 151 9.07 29.78 -21.12
C GLU A 151 7.99 30.55 -21.88
N LEU A 152 6.76 30.03 -21.94
CA LEU A 152 5.64 30.71 -22.57
C LEU A 152 5.26 32.02 -21.86
N GLN A 153 5.37 32.07 -20.54
CA GLN A 153 5.18 33.30 -19.76
C GLN A 153 6.24 34.35 -20.09
N ALA A 154 7.49 33.96 -20.26
CA ALA A 154 8.56 34.88 -20.68
C ALA A 154 8.30 35.43 -22.11
N GLN A 155 7.86 34.58 -23.04
CA GLN A 155 7.47 35.01 -24.39
C GLN A 155 6.27 35.96 -24.37
N LEU A 156 5.30 35.71 -23.48
CA LEU A 156 4.14 36.58 -23.30
C LEU A 156 4.57 37.97 -22.81
N GLU A 157 5.48 38.05 -21.84
CA GLU A 157 6.04 39.31 -21.33
C GLU A 157 6.79 40.06 -22.45
N GLU A 158 7.64 39.38 -23.23
CA GLU A 158 8.37 39.98 -24.35
C GLU A 158 7.43 40.57 -25.41
N ILE A 159 6.36 39.86 -25.76
CA ILE A 159 5.36 40.36 -26.73
C ILE A 159 4.57 41.54 -26.15
N GLN A 160 4.26 41.53 -24.85
CA GLN A 160 3.61 42.67 -24.19
C GLN A 160 4.48 43.93 -24.24
N GLU A 161 5.79 43.80 -23.99
CA GLU A 161 6.73 44.92 -24.14
C GLU A 161 6.78 45.44 -25.59
N GLN A 162 6.72 44.54 -26.60
CA GLN A 162 6.64 44.93 -28.00
C GLN A 162 5.33 45.69 -28.32
N ILE A 163 4.20 45.25 -27.77
CA ILE A 163 2.91 45.95 -27.93
C ILE A 163 2.99 47.35 -27.32
N GLU A 164 3.55 47.50 -26.12
CA GLU A 164 3.71 48.81 -25.48
C GLU A 164 4.59 49.74 -26.33
N ALA A 165 5.73 49.25 -26.81
CA ALA A 165 6.62 50.03 -27.68
C ALA A 165 5.93 50.45 -29.00
N LYS A 166 5.13 49.57 -29.60
CA LYS A 166 4.38 49.85 -30.83
C LYS A 166 3.23 50.83 -30.59
N GLN A 167 2.59 50.79 -29.43
CA GLN A 167 1.58 51.76 -29.05
C GLN A 167 2.18 53.15 -28.88
N GLU A 168 3.36 53.28 -28.26
CA GLU A 168 4.08 54.56 -28.17
C GLU A 168 4.45 55.11 -29.56
N GLU A 169 4.88 54.24 -30.48
CA GLU A 169 5.18 54.60 -31.87
C GLU A 169 3.91 55.11 -32.60
N LEU A 170 2.79 54.42 -32.41
CA LEU A 170 1.50 54.79 -32.98
C LEU A 170 1.02 56.15 -32.45
N ASP A 171 1.10 56.39 -31.14
CA ASP A 171 0.73 57.65 -30.52
C ASP A 171 1.59 58.81 -31.02
N ALA A 172 2.89 58.60 -31.20
CA ALA A 172 3.81 59.59 -31.76
C ALA A 172 3.46 59.93 -33.22
N LYS A 173 3.13 58.92 -34.03
CA LYS A 173 2.72 59.10 -35.44
C LYS A 173 1.36 59.77 -35.57
N GLN A 174 0.42 59.46 -34.68
CA GLN A 174 -0.87 60.14 -34.59
C GLN A 174 -0.68 61.63 -34.30
N ALA A 175 0.20 61.99 -33.36
CA ALA A 175 0.51 63.38 -33.06
C ALA A 175 1.21 64.10 -34.23
N GLU A 176 2.09 63.41 -34.97
CA GLU A 176 2.70 63.94 -36.20
C GLU A 176 1.63 64.23 -37.26
N MET A 177 0.68 63.31 -37.46
CA MET A 177 -0.44 63.51 -38.39
C MET A 177 -1.34 64.68 -37.98
N GLU A 178 -1.65 64.83 -36.69
CA GLU A 178 -2.42 65.97 -36.19
C GLU A 178 -1.69 67.30 -36.41
N ALA A 179 -0.36 67.33 -36.23
CA ALA A 179 0.45 68.51 -36.51
C ALA A 179 0.44 68.84 -38.01
N LEU A 180 0.61 67.84 -38.87
CA LEU A 180 0.61 67.98 -40.32
C LEU A 180 -0.75 68.46 -40.86
N ALA A 181 -1.86 67.96 -40.29
CA ALA A 181 -3.21 68.38 -40.66
C ALA A 181 -3.50 69.85 -40.32
N ASN A 182 -2.76 70.43 -39.38
CA ASN A 182 -2.85 71.84 -39.00
C ASN A 182 -1.83 72.73 -39.74
N ASP A 183 -0.92 72.15 -40.53
CA ASP A 183 0.04 72.89 -41.33
C ASP A 183 -0.56 73.25 -42.71
N PRO A 184 -0.75 74.55 -43.03
CA PRO A 184 -1.30 74.95 -44.32
C PRO A 184 -0.38 74.66 -45.52
N ASP A 185 0.90 74.38 -45.30
CA ASP A 185 1.87 74.06 -46.35
C ASP A 185 2.04 72.54 -46.57
N ALA A 186 1.39 71.69 -45.75
CA ALA A 186 1.46 70.24 -45.87
C ALA A 186 0.89 69.72 -47.19
N THR A 187 1.58 68.76 -47.80
CA THR A 187 1.14 68.14 -49.05
C THR A 187 0.21 66.95 -48.80
N PRO A 188 -0.78 66.70 -49.67
CA PRO A 188 -1.61 65.49 -49.60
C PRO A 188 -0.78 64.20 -49.61
N GLU A 189 0.37 64.18 -50.29
CA GLU A 189 1.28 63.04 -50.30
C GLU A 189 1.89 62.73 -48.92
N GLU A 190 2.28 63.75 -48.14
CA GLU A 190 2.82 63.57 -46.79
C GLU A 190 1.76 63.02 -45.82
N VAL A 191 0.53 63.54 -45.89
CA VAL A 191 -0.61 63.02 -45.11
C VAL A 191 -0.89 61.56 -45.46
N ALA A 192 -0.90 61.21 -46.75
CA ALA A 192 -1.14 59.85 -47.21
C ALA A 192 -0.04 58.88 -46.79
N ALA A 193 1.23 59.32 -46.77
CA ALA A 193 2.34 58.52 -46.29
C ALA A 193 2.21 58.19 -44.79
N LEU A 194 1.93 59.19 -43.95
CA LEU A 194 1.71 58.98 -42.51
C LEU A 194 0.49 58.09 -42.23
N GLN A 195 -0.58 58.22 -43.01
CA GLN A 195 -1.73 57.32 -42.90
C GLN A 195 -1.34 55.87 -43.20
N GLY A 196 -0.52 55.65 -44.23
CA GLY A 196 0.00 54.31 -44.53
C GLY A 196 0.87 53.73 -43.41
N GLU A 197 1.68 54.56 -42.75
CA GLU A 197 2.47 54.15 -41.58
C GLU A 197 1.58 53.78 -40.38
N LEU A 198 0.55 54.58 -40.08
CA LEU A 198 -0.42 54.27 -39.01
C LEU A 198 -1.20 52.97 -39.29
N ASP A 199 -1.68 52.80 -40.53
CA ASP A 199 -2.38 51.58 -40.92
C ASP A 199 -1.47 50.34 -40.78
N GLY A 200 -0.17 50.49 -41.11
CA GLY A 200 0.85 49.45 -40.92
C GLY A 200 1.07 49.10 -39.45
N LEU A 201 1.28 50.11 -38.58
CA LEU A 201 1.45 49.90 -37.13
C LEU A 201 0.21 49.28 -36.49
N SER A 202 -0.99 49.70 -36.91
CA SER A 202 -2.24 49.10 -36.43
C SER A 202 -2.33 47.61 -36.80
N ALA A 203 -1.89 47.22 -38.00
CA ALA A 203 -1.86 45.83 -38.42
C ALA A 203 -0.83 45.00 -37.62
N GLU A 204 0.35 45.55 -37.35
CA GLU A 204 1.37 44.90 -36.49
C GLU A 204 0.84 44.68 -35.07
N MET A 205 0.11 45.64 -34.49
CA MET A 205 -0.52 45.48 -33.18
C MET A 205 -1.62 44.41 -33.17
N GLU A 206 -2.42 44.32 -34.24
CA GLU A 206 -3.41 43.23 -34.36
C GLU A 206 -2.73 41.85 -34.41
N GLU A 207 -1.59 41.73 -35.11
CA GLU A 207 -0.81 40.50 -35.17
C GLU A 207 -0.20 40.13 -33.80
N LEU A 208 0.43 41.07 -33.09
CA LEU A 208 0.97 40.82 -31.75
C LEU A 208 -0.13 40.45 -30.75
N SER A 209 -1.29 41.10 -30.83
CA SER A 209 -2.45 40.78 -30.00
C SER A 209 -2.98 39.36 -30.26
N ALA A 210 -2.96 38.90 -31.52
CA ALA A 210 -3.27 37.51 -31.85
C ALA A 210 -2.25 36.53 -31.26
N GLN A 211 -0.95 36.85 -31.31
CA GLN A 211 0.09 36.01 -30.68
C GLN A 211 -0.07 35.90 -29.17
N VAL A 212 -0.44 37.00 -28.49
CA VAL A 212 -0.78 36.99 -27.05
C VAL A 212 -1.94 36.03 -26.76
N ALA A 213 -2.99 36.04 -27.59
CA ALA A 213 -4.13 35.15 -27.44
C ALA A 213 -3.74 33.68 -27.62
N ASP A 214 -2.91 33.37 -28.62
CA ASP A 214 -2.43 32.01 -28.90
C ASP A 214 -1.54 31.47 -27.77
N ILE A 215 -0.58 32.26 -27.27
CA ILE A 215 0.27 31.87 -26.14
C ILE A 215 -0.54 31.68 -24.87
N SER A 216 -1.51 32.57 -24.61
CA SER A 216 -2.40 32.46 -23.45
C SER A 216 -3.24 31.18 -23.50
N ALA A 217 -3.72 30.80 -24.69
CA ALA A 217 -4.43 29.54 -24.89
C ALA A 217 -3.51 28.33 -24.64
N ALA A 218 -2.27 28.35 -25.16
CA ALA A 218 -1.29 27.29 -24.94
C ALA A 218 -0.93 27.10 -23.46
N ILE A 219 -0.77 28.21 -22.70
CA ILE A 219 -0.58 28.14 -21.24
C ILE A 219 -1.77 27.47 -20.58
N GLY A 220 -3.00 27.85 -20.94
CA GLY A 220 -4.22 27.25 -20.39
C GLY A 220 -4.33 25.74 -20.65
N GLU A 221 -3.98 25.28 -21.86
CA GLU A 221 -3.97 23.85 -22.19
C GLU A 221 -2.95 23.07 -21.34
N ILE A 222 -1.76 23.64 -21.11
CA ILE A 222 -0.73 22.99 -20.27
C ILE A 222 -1.17 22.96 -18.80
N GLU A 223 -1.77 24.03 -18.28
CA GLU A 223 -2.30 24.07 -16.91
C GLU A 223 -3.41 23.02 -16.68
N GLU A 224 -4.28 22.79 -17.67
CA GLU A 224 -5.30 21.73 -17.61
C GLU A 224 -4.66 20.33 -17.63
N ALA A 225 -3.64 20.12 -18.47
CA ALA A 225 -2.89 18.87 -18.52
C ALA A 225 -2.13 18.59 -17.20
N MET A 226 -1.53 19.62 -16.59
CA MET A 226 -0.90 19.53 -15.26
C MET A 226 -1.91 19.18 -14.18
N THR A 227 -3.08 19.82 -14.20
CA THR A 227 -4.17 19.53 -13.24
C THR A 227 -4.62 18.09 -13.35
N THR A 228 -4.86 17.61 -14.57
CA THR A 228 -5.26 16.22 -14.84
C THR A 228 -4.19 15.23 -14.35
N THR A 229 -2.92 15.48 -14.67
CA THR A 229 -1.79 14.64 -14.22
C THR A 229 -1.69 14.62 -12.69
N SER A 230 -1.91 15.76 -12.04
CA SER A 230 -1.92 15.87 -10.57
C SER A 230 -3.04 15.05 -9.92
N GLU A 231 -4.25 15.08 -10.49
CA GLU A 231 -5.38 14.25 -10.03
C GLU A 231 -5.10 12.73 -10.20
N GLU A 232 -4.47 12.34 -11.30
CA GLU A 232 -4.03 10.96 -11.52
C GLU A 232 -2.97 10.54 -10.49
N ILE A 233 -2.00 11.42 -10.19
CA ILE A 233 -0.99 11.19 -9.15
C ILE A 233 -1.64 10.98 -7.80
N GLN A 234 -2.58 11.86 -7.42
CA GLN A 234 -3.29 11.72 -6.16
C GLN A 234 -4.03 10.39 -6.06
N THR A 235 -4.74 10.01 -7.13
CA THR A 235 -5.45 8.72 -7.20
C THR A 235 -4.49 7.53 -7.02
N LYS A 236 -3.30 7.59 -7.62
CA LYS A 236 -2.28 6.54 -7.51
C LYS A 236 -1.64 6.48 -6.12
N VAL A 237 -1.45 7.62 -5.45
CA VAL A 237 -0.99 7.67 -4.06
C VAL A 237 -2.03 7.06 -3.12
N GLU A 238 -3.31 7.35 -3.32
CA GLU A 238 -4.40 6.73 -2.56
C GLU A 238 -4.46 5.21 -2.81
N GLU A 239 -4.29 4.77 -4.05
CA GLU A 239 -4.16 3.35 -4.40
C GLU A 239 -2.98 2.69 -3.65
N GLU A 240 -1.81 3.32 -3.61
CA GLU A 240 -0.65 2.81 -2.87
C GLU A 240 -0.92 2.67 -1.36
N ALA A 241 -1.60 3.65 -0.76
CA ALA A 241 -1.96 3.64 0.65
C ALA A 241 -2.90 2.45 0.97
N THR A 242 -3.91 2.21 0.12
CA THR A 242 -4.83 1.06 0.30
C THR A 242 -4.13 -0.29 0.11
N LEU A 243 -3.24 -0.40 -0.88
CA LEU A 243 -2.42 -1.61 -1.08
C LEU A 243 -1.55 -1.88 0.14
N SER A 244 -0.96 -0.84 0.73
CA SER A 244 -0.14 -0.94 1.94
C SER A 244 -0.91 -1.49 3.13
N GLN A 245 -2.14 -1.03 3.34
CA GLN A 245 -3.03 -1.57 4.38
C GLN A 245 -3.39 -3.03 4.09
N SER A 246 -3.69 -3.38 2.84
CA SER A 246 -4.02 -4.76 2.45
C SER A 246 -2.86 -5.73 2.68
N VAL A 247 -1.63 -5.31 2.38
CA VAL A 247 -0.41 -6.10 2.68
C VAL A 247 -0.27 -6.32 4.19
N ALA A 248 -0.47 -5.27 5.00
CA ALA A 248 -0.40 -5.38 6.45
C ALA A 248 -1.45 -6.37 7.00
N GLN A 249 -2.71 -6.25 6.58
CA GLN A 249 -3.79 -7.14 6.99
C GLN A 249 -3.53 -8.60 6.60
N LYS A 250 -3.09 -8.85 5.36
CA LYS A 250 -2.73 -10.20 4.90
C LYS A 250 -1.56 -10.76 5.69
N THR A 251 -0.57 -9.94 6.01
CA THR A 251 0.58 -10.36 6.84
C THR A 251 0.11 -10.82 8.22
N GLU A 252 -0.77 -10.05 8.88
CA GLU A 252 -1.33 -10.45 10.18
C GLU A 252 -2.18 -11.73 10.09
N THR A 253 -2.96 -11.89 9.01
CA THR A 253 -3.73 -13.12 8.77
C THR A 253 -2.81 -14.34 8.60
N GLY A 254 -1.71 -14.18 7.87
CA GLY A 254 -0.69 -15.22 7.70
C GLY A 254 -0.02 -15.60 9.03
N LYS A 255 0.31 -14.61 9.87
CA LYS A 255 0.84 -14.85 11.23
C LYS A 255 -0.17 -15.61 12.10
N ALA A 256 -1.45 -15.24 12.07
CA ALA A 256 -2.48 -15.93 12.83
C ALA A 256 -2.64 -17.40 12.39
N ALA A 257 -2.58 -17.68 11.09
CA ALA A 257 -2.57 -19.05 10.57
C ALA A 257 -1.34 -19.83 11.02
N GLN A 258 -0.16 -19.20 11.04
CA GLN A 258 1.07 -19.79 11.55
C GLN A 258 0.98 -20.13 13.04
N VAL A 259 0.46 -19.22 13.87
CA VAL A 259 0.26 -19.46 15.31
C VAL A 259 -0.71 -20.62 15.53
N THR A 260 -1.80 -20.69 14.76
CA THR A 260 -2.77 -21.79 14.83
C THR A 260 -2.10 -23.13 14.51
N ALA A 261 -1.26 -23.17 13.47
CA ALA A 261 -0.48 -24.34 13.10
C ALA A 261 0.56 -24.72 14.16
N GLN A 262 1.20 -23.76 14.81
CA GLN A 262 2.15 -24.03 15.91
C GLN A 262 1.43 -24.57 17.14
N GLN A 263 0.26 -24.01 17.48
CA GLN A 263 -0.52 -24.46 18.63
C GLN A 263 -1.01 -25.89 18.47
N SER A 264 -1.41 -26.31 17.25
CA SER A 264 -1.81 -27.70 17.01
C SER A 264 -0.66 -28.70 17.16
N VAL A 265 0.59 -28.29 16.86
CA VAL A 265 1.79 -29.10 17.09
C VAL A 265 2.12 -29.20 18.59
N ILE A 266 2.06 -28.10 19.33
CA ILE A 266 2.34 -28.10 20.78
C ILE A 266 1.35 -29.01 21.52
N THR A 267 0.05 -28.91 21.20
CA THR A 267 -0.97 -29.77 21.81
C THR A 267 -0.67 -31.26 21.56
N ASN A 268 -0.04 -31.60 20.44
CA ASN A 268 0.39 -32.98 20.17
C ASN A 268 1.56 -33.43 21.01
N GLU A 269 2.58 -32.60 21.15
CA GLU A 269 3.71 -32.91 22.01
C GLU A 269 3.24 -33.14 23.45
N GLN A 270 2.32 -32.33 23.95
CA GLN A 270 1.71 -32.51 25.28
C GLN A 270 0.93 -33.82 25.40
N ILE A 271 0.05 -34.17 24.45
CA ILE A 271 -0.69 -35.45 24.49
C ILE A 271 0.28 -36.64 24.47
N ILE A 272 1.37 -36.56 23.70
CA ILE A 272 2.39 -37.62 23.66
C ILE A 272 3.14 -37.69 25.00
N GLU A 273 3.48 -36.56 25.61
CA GLU A 273 4.19 -36.51 26.88
C GLU A 273 3.32 -37.03 28.04
N ASP A 274 2.06 -36.61 28.13
CA ASP A 274 1.09 -37.13 29.10
C ASP A 274 0.89 -38.65 28.93
N SER A 275 0.93 -39.17 27.70
CA SER A 275 0.83 -40.62 27.44
C SER A 275 2.07 -41.41 27.87
N LYS A 276 3.23 -40.77 27.98
CA LYS A 276 4.47 -41.41 28.48
C LYS A 276 4.45 -41.55 29.99
N ASP A 277 3.96 -40.54 30.71
CA ASP A 277 3.85 -40.60 32.17
C ASP A 277 2.92 -41.75 32.60
N ASP A 278 1.78 -41.92 31.92
CA ASP A 278 0.89 -43.09 32.08
C ASP A 278 1.62 -44.45 31.90
N SER A 279 2.60 -44.49 30.98
CA SER A 279 3.35 -45.72 30.69
C SER A 279 4.42 -46.02 31.75
N GLN A 280 5.03 -44.97 32.34
CA GLN A 280 5.99 -45.13 33.44
C GLN A 280 5.32 -45.56 34.74
N GLU A 281 4.15 -45.00 35.09
CA GLU A 281 3.38 -45.47 36.26
C GLU A 281 2.99 -46.95 36.13
N ARG A 282 2.72 -47.43 34.90
CA ARG A 282 2.47 -48.86 34.64
C ARG A 282 3.71 -49.73 34.78
N GLU A 283 4.89 -49.24 34.39
CA GLU A 283 6.15 -49.98 34.52
C GLU A 283 6.52 -50.15 36.01
N GLU A 284 6.35 -49.10 36.83
CA GLU A 284 6.51 -49.20 38.29
C GLU A 284 5.48 -50.14 38.95
N PHE A 285 4.24 -50.18 38.44
CA PHE A 285 3.24 -51.15 38.91
C PHE A 285 3.60 -52.60 38.53
N GLY A 286 4.17 -52.80 37.33
CA GLY A 286 4.67 -54.09 36.85
C GLY A 286 5.83 -54.63 37.69
N ASP A 287 6.78 -53.77 38.04
CA ASP A 287 7.92 -54.13 38.90
C ASP A 287 7.48 -54.44 40.35
N ASN A 288 6.47 -53.75 40.87
CA ASN A 288 5.86 -54.08 42.16
C ASN A 288 5.10 -55.42 42.14
N MET A 289 4.41 -55.76 41.03
CA MET A 289 3.81 -57.08 40.83
C MET A 289 4.86 -58.21 40.72
N ALA A 290 6.00 -57.93 40.08
CA ALA A 290 7.12 -58.87 40.01
C ALA A 290 7.73 -59.17 41.40
N GLN A 291 7.74 -58.21 42.33
CA GLN A 291 8.15 -58.45 43.73
C GLN A 291 7.13 -59.29 44.53
N VAL A 292 5.86 -59.28 44.16
CA VAL A 292 4.83 -60.14 44.79
C VAL A 292 4.90 -61.58 44.24
N GLY A 293 5.57 -61.79 43.11
CA GLY A 293 5.75 -63.08 42.44
C GLY A 293 6.95 -63.93 42.89
N GLU A 294 7.63 -63.60 43.99
CA GLU A 294 8.70 -64.44 44.56
C GLU A 294 8.12 -65.55 45.48
N ILE A 295 7.12 -66.29 44.98
CA ILE A 295 6.65 -67.54 45.60
C ILE A 295 7.08 -68.71 44.70
N THR A 296 8.27 -69.23 45.01
CA THR A 296 8.79 -70.57 44.66
C THR A 296 8.74 -70.99 43.18
N SER A 297 9.86 -70.77 42.48
CA SER A 297 10.22 -71.57 41.30
C SER A 297 10.50 -73.03 41.68
N TYR A 298 9.72 -73.97 41.17
CA TYR A 298 10.18 -75.35 40.96
C TYR A 298 10.75 -75.48 39.54
N ALA A 299 11.87 -76.19 39.45
CA ALA A 299 12.76 -76.22 38.30
C ALA A 299 12.15 -76.78 37.01
N GLY A 300 12.59 -76.22 35.87
CA GLY A 300 12.86 -77.01 34.67
C GLY A 300 12.12 -76.60 33.40
N THR A 301 12.70 -75.70 32.60
CA THR A 301 13.33 -76.02 31.31
C THR A 301 13.65 -74.74 30.56
N SER A 302 14.92 -74.57 30.22
CA SER A 302 15.43 -73.44 29.46
C SER A 302 15.09 -73.57 27.97
N ILE A 303 14.23 -72.70 27.44
CA ILE A 303 14.12 -72.46 26.00
C ILE A 303 15.02 -71.27 25.65
N LYS A 304 16.14 -71.56 24.97
CA LYS A 304 17.01 -70.55 24.35
C LYS A 304 16.31 -69.94 23.13
N VAL A 305 15.70 -68.78 23.28
CA VAL A 305 15.35 -67.93 22.13
C VAL A 305 16.59 -67.15 21.72
N THR A 306 17.20 -67.56 20.62
CA THR A 306 18.37 -66.88 20.05
C THR A 306 17.88 -65.77 19.11
N GLY A 307 17.58 -64.60 19.66
CA GLY A 307 17.27 -63.41 18.88
C GLY A 307 18.54 -62.79 18.30
N LYS A 308 18.86 -63.10 17.03
CA LYS A 308 19.88 -62.37 16.28
C LYS A 308 19.42 -60.93 16.05
N ILE A 309 20.03 -59.99 16.76
CA ILE A 309 20.04 -58.57 16.37
C ILE A 309 20.85 -58.48 15.07
N LEU A 310 20.17 -58.25 13.96
CA LEU A 310 20.79 -57.94 12.68
C LEU A 310 20.92 -56.42 12.56
N THR A 311 22.03 -55.89 13.05
CA THR A 311 22.59 -54.63 12.57
C THR A 311 22.90 -54.76 11.08
N LYS A 312 22.13 -54.06 10.23
CA LYS A 312 22.58 -53.64 8.91
C LYS A 312 22.19 -52.18 8.67
N MET A 313 23.14 -51.30 8.96
CA MET A 313 23.35 -50.10 8.16
C MET A 313 23.77 -50.55 6.75
N ALA A 314 22.99 -50.17 5.74
CA ALA A 314 23.46 -50.00 4.37
C ALA A 314 22.45 -49.13 3.60
N ASN A 315 22.78 -47.85 3.50
CA ASN A 315 22.41 -47.01 2.37
C ASN A 315 22.88 -47.72 1.07
N PRO A 316 22.10 -47.65 -0.02
CA PRO A 316 22.63 -46.85 -1.12
C PRO A 316 21.57 -46.04 -1.88
N TYR A 317 21.94 -44.80 -2.18
CA TYR A 317 21.57 -44.12 -3.42
C TYR A 317 21.83 -45.04 -4.61
N CYS A 318 20.82 -45.24 -5.46
CA CYS A 318 21.00 -45.26 -6.91
C CYS A 318 19.64 -45.13 -7.61
N VAL A 319 19.50 -44.00 -8.28
CA VAL A 319 18.51 -43.71 -9.32
C VAL A 319 18.71 -44.70 -10.47
N ALA A 320 17.65 -45.40 -10.85
CA ALA A 320 17.57 -46.11 -12.12
C ALA A 320 16.30 -45.66 -12.85
N VAL A 321 16.52 -44.85 -13.89
CA VAL A 321 15.58 -44.51 -14.95
C VAL A 321 15.36 -45.78 -15.77
N GLY A 322 14.10 -46.22 -15.89
CA GLY A 322 13.72 -47.43 -16.60
C GLY A 322 12.37 -47.28 -17.28
N THR A 323 12.46 -47.00 -18.58
CA THR A 323 11.43 -46.98 -19.64
C THR A 323 10.48 -48.19 -19.70
N ALA A 324 9.19 -47.93 -19.91
CA ALA A 324 8.23 -48.73 -20.71
C ALA A 324 6.98 -47.86 -20.97
N MET A 325 6.75 -47.28 -22.15
CA MET A 325 6.21 -47.82 -23.42
C MET A 325 4.77 -48.41 -23.40
N ILE A 326 3.84 -47.58 -23.93
CA ILE A 326 2.80 -47.86 -24.97
C ILE A 326 1.43 -48.43 -24.51
N PRO A 327 0.26 -48.14 -25.16
CA PRO A 327 -0.07 -47.26 -26.32
C PRO A 327 -1.12 -46.15 -26.02
N VAL A 328 -1.10 -44.97 -26.65
CA VAL A 328 -1.68 -44.61 -27.98
C VAL A 328 -3.16 -44.97 -28.15
N GLY A 329 -4.04 -43.99 -27.91
CA GLY A 329 -5.42 -43.96 -28.42
C GLY A 329 -5.58 -42.75 -29.33
N GLN A 330 -5.50 -42.98 -30.64
CA GLN A 330 -5.67 -41.97 -31.68
C GLN A 330 -7.13 -41.51 -31.80
N THR A 331 -7.27 -40.20 -32.00
CA THR A 331 -8.41 -39.52 -32.59
C THR A 331 -8.56 -39.96 -34.05
N VAL A 332 -9.74 -40.44 -34.44
CA VAL A 332 -10.09 -40.69 -35.85
C VAL A 332 -11.39 -39.94 -36.17
N TYR A 333 -11.29 -39.03 -37.13
CA TYR A 333 -12.42 -38.50 -37.90
C TYR A 333 -13.00 -39.61 -38.77
N GLY A 334 -14.32 -39.77 -38.75
CA GLY A 334 -15.01 -40.73 -39.61
C GLY A 334 -16.46 -40.32 -39.88
N THR A 335 -16.67 -39.58 -40.96
CA THR A 335 -17.94 -39.45 -41.66
C THR A 335 -18.27 -40.75 -42.39
N GLY A 336 -19.44 -41.36 -42.17
CA GLY A 336 -19.86 -42.57 -42.88
C GLY A 336 -21.35 -42.86 -42.78
N LYS A 337 -22.01 -42.87 -43.94
CA LYS A 337 -23.44 -43.13 -44.16
C LYS A 337 -23.86 -44.55 -43.72
N VAL A 338 -25.06 -44.67 -43.16
CA VAL A 338 -25.77 -45.94 -42.95
C VAL A 338 -26.56 -46.29 -44.22
N THR A 339 -26.32 -47.47 -44.76
CA THR A 339 -27.14 -48.08 -45.83
C THR A 339 -27.49 -49.52 -45.44
N GLN A 340 -28.74 -49.89 -45.73
CA GLN A 340 -29.38 -51.20 -45.48
C GLN A 340 -28.71 -52.39 -46.19
N GLY A 341 -28.98 -53.59 -45.65
CA GLY A 341 -28.92 -54.87 -46.35
C GLY A 341 -28.97 -56.02 -45.35
N ALA A 342 -30.12 -56.65 -45.13
CA ALA A 342 -30.47 -57.98 -45.65
C ALA A 342 -29.45 -59.07 -45.24
N GLY A 343 -29.78 -60.15 -44.56
CA GLY A 343 -31.04 -60.79 -44.20
C GLY A 343 -30.67 -62.23 -43.84
N GLN A 344 -31.39 -62.86 -42.92
CA GLN A 344 -31.48 -64.32 -42.86
C GLN A 344 -32.74 -64.75 -42.10
N THR A 345 -33.17 -65.94 -42.45
CA THR A 345 -34.56 -66.30 -42.71
C THR A 345 -35.00 -67.38 -41.71
N ILE A 346 -36.19 -67.17 -41.13
CA ILE A 346 -37.26 -68.13 -40.80
C ILE A 346 -36.88 -69.48 -40.16
N SER A 347 -37.41 -69.73 -38.96
CA SER A 347 -38.38 -70.82 -38.63
C SER A 347 -38.58 -70.87 -37.10
N ALA A 348 -39.71 -71.19 -36.49
CA ALA A 348 -41.13 -71.20 -36.81
C ALA A 348 -41.86 -71.42 -35.45
N VAL A 349 -43.17 -71.13 -35.41
CA VAL A 349 -44.18 -71.68 -34.48
C VAL A 349 -44.28 -71.10 -33.06
N ALA A 350 -45.21 -70.14 -32.95
CA ALA A 350 -46.40 -70.09 -32.08
C ALA A 350 -46.29 -70.22 -30.55
N ASN A 351 -47.01 -69.27 -29.91
CA ASN A 351 -47.51 -69.20 -28.54
C ASN A 351 -46.58 -68.62 -27.47
N GLY A 352 -46.66 -67.29 -27.32
CA GLY A 352 -46.11 -66.58 -26.17
C GLY A 352 -46.45 -65.08 -26.09
N GLU A 353 -47.54 -64.64 -26.71
CA GLU A 353 -48.03 -63.25 -26.63
C GLU A 353 -48.65 -62.99 -25.24
N TYR A 354 -47.84 -62.81 -24.20
CA TYR A 354 -48.26 -62.11 -22.97
C TYR A 354 -47.09 -61.57 -22.11
N LYS A 355 -45.83 -61.95 -22.38
CA LYS A 355 -44.65 -61.40 -21.68
C LYS A 355 -44.08 -60.11 -22.28
N SER A 356 -44.37 -59.82 -23.55
CA SER A 356 -43.87 -58.62 -24.25
C SER A 356 -44.56 -57.32 -23.76
N LEU A 357 -45.85 -57.39 -23.42
CA LEU A 357 -46.63 -56.23 -22.94
C LEU A 357 -46.23 -55.79 -21.53
N ILE A 358 -45.77 -56.70 -20.66
CA ILE A 358 -45.29 -56.36 -19.33
C ILE A 358 -43.93 -55.65 -19.41
N GLY A 359 -43.02 -56.09 -20.28
CA GLY A 359 -41.74 -55.42 -20.50
C GLY A 359 -41.88 -54.01 -21.09
N ALA A 360 -42.84 -53.81 -21.99
CA ALA A 360 -43.16 -52.49 -22.55
C ALA A 360 -43.76 -51.54 -21.50
N ALA A 361 -44.61 -52.04 -20.60
CA ALA A 361 -45.18 -51.25 -19.51
C ALA A 361 -44.14 -50.87 -18.43
N THR A 362 -43.18 -51.75 -18.12
CA THR A 362 -42.08 -51.45 -17.18
C THR A 362 -41.11 -50.41 -17.76
N ASN A 363 -40.83 -50.46 -19.06
CA ASN A 363 -40.01 -49.45 -19.73
C ASN A 363 -40.72 -48.09 -19.80
N LEU A 364 -42.04 -48.05 -20.03
CA LEU A 364 -42.82 -46.81 -19.97
C LEU A 364 -42.87 -46.21 -18.54
N ALA A 365 -42.98 -47.05 -17.51
CA ALA A 365 -42.97 -46.61 -16.11
C ALA A 365 -41.59 -46.06 -15.68
N SER A 366 -40.50 -46.67 -16.16
CA SER A 366 -39.13 -46.16 -15.92
C SER A 366 -38.86 -44.83 -16.64
N GLY A 367 -39.43 -44.63 -17.84
CA GLY A 367 -39.38 -43.36 -18.56
C GLY A 367 -40.20 -42.24 -17.88
N ALA A 368 -41.34 -42.58 -17.28
CA ALA A 368 -42.14 -41.62 -16.50
C ALA A 368 -41.43 -41.16 -15.22
N GLY A 369 -40.67 -42.05 -14.56
CA GLY A 369 -39.82 -41.70 -13.42
C GLY A 369 -38.67 -40.75 -13.77
N ALA A 370 -38.04 -40.96 -14.94
CA ALA A 370 -37.00 -40.06 -15.45
C ALA A 370 -37.55 -38.67 -15.82
N MET A 371 -38.76 -38.59 -16.37
CA MET A 371 -39.43 -37.30 -16.62
C MET A 371 -39.86 -36.60 -15.32
N ALA A 372 -40.34 -37.34 -14.31
CA ALA A 372 -40.69 -36.76 -13.02
C ALA A 372 -39.45 -36.22 -12.27
N SER A 373 -38.32 -36.93 -12.33
CA SER A 373 -37.03 -36.46 -11.82
C SER A 373 -36.52 -35.21 -12.56
N GLY A 374 -36.67 -35.17 -13.89
CA GLY A 374 -36.36 -33.99 -14.70
C GLY A 374 -37.23 -32.77 -14.34
N ILE A 375 -38.52 -32.96 -14.04
CA ILE A 375 -39.42 -31.89 -13.60
C ILE A 375 -39.06 -31.40 -12.18
N GLY A 376 -38.62 -32.30 -11.29
CA GLY A 376 -38.08 -31.93 -9.98
C GLY A 376 -36.83 -31.06 -10.09
N GLY A 377 -35.85 -31.48 -10.90
CA GLY A 377 -34.62 -30.70 -11.15
C GLY A 377 -34.89 -29.33 -11.79
N MET A 378 -35.89 -29.22 -12.67
CA MET A 378 -36.30 -27.93 -13.24
C MET A 378 -36.95 -27.01 -12.19
N LYS A 379 -37.70 -27.56 -11.23
CA LYS A 379 -38.29 -26.78 -10.13
C LYS A 379 -37.21 -26.23 -9.19
N ASP A 380 -36.21 -27.04 -8.86
CA ASP A 380 -35.10 -26.62 -8.00
C ASP A 380 -34.19 -25.61 -8.71
N ALA A 381 -33.94 -25.79 -10.02
CA ALA A 381 -33.24 -24.80 -10.83
C ALA A 381 -33.99 -23.47 -10.92
N PHE A 382 -35.34 -23.51 -11.00
CA PHE A 382 -36.15 -22.29 -11.02
C PHE A 382 -36.17 -21.58 -9.65
N ALA A 383 -36.15 -22.33 -8.55
CA ALA A 383 -36.03 -21.78 -7.20
C ALA A 383 -34.65 -21.11 -6.99
N SER A 384 -33.57 -21.79 -7.40
CA SER A 384 -32.21 -21.24 -7.34
C SER A 384 -32.05 -19.99 -8.22
N SER A 385 -32.67 -19.97 -9.40
CA SER A 385 -32.68 -18.80 -10.28
C SER A 385 -33.44 -17.62 -9.67
N LYS A 386 -34.53 -17.88 -8.93
CA LYS A 386 -35.29 -16.84 -8.20
C LYS A 386 -34.50 -16.23 -7.04
N GLU A 387 -33.74 -17.05 -6.31
CA GLU A 387 -32.83 -16.56 -5.25
C GLU A 387 -31.70 -15.72 -5.84
N THR A 388 -31.12 -16.17 -6.96
CA THR A 388 -30.07 -15.43 -7.69
C THR A 388 -30.58 -14.08 -8.18
N LEU A 389 -31.80 -14.02 -8.74
CA LEU A 389 -32.43 -12.78 -9.18
C LEU A 389 -32.71 -11.83 -8.01
N THR A 390 -33.09 -12.36 -6.85
CA THR A 390 -33.32 -11.58 -5.63
C THR A 390 -32.01 -11.00 -5.10
N ALA A 391 -30.94 -11.79 -5.07
CA ALA A 391 -29.61 -11.34 -4.70
C ALA A 391 -29.07 -10.25 -5.64
N ALA A 392 -29.27 -10.40 -6.95
CA ALA A 392 -28.89 -9.40 -7.94
C ALA A 392 -29.65 -8.07 -7.74
N LYS A 393 -30.94 -8.12 -7.42
CA LYS A 393 -31.74 -6.94 -7.12
C LYS A 393 -31.27 -6.23 -5.84
N ASN A 394 -30.99 -6.99 -4.79
CA ASN A 394 -30.46 -6.43 -3.54
C ASN A 394 -29.08 -5.79 -3.74
N ALA A 395 -28.22 -6.37 -4.58
CA ALA A 395 -26.92 -5.79 -4.94
C ALA A 395 -27.09 -4.47 -5.73
N GLN A 396 -28.06 -4.41 -6.64
CA GLN A 396 -28.39 -3.19 -7.38
C GLN A 396 -28.91 -2.08 -6.46
N ASP A 397 -29.78 -2.41 -5.51
CA ASP A 397 -30.32 -1.46 -4.53
C ASP A 397 -29.21 -0.94 -3.58
N ALA A 398 -28.27 -1.80 -3.17
CA ALA A 398 -27.09 -1.41 -2.40
C ALA A 398 -26.16 -0.47 -3.20
N ALA A 399 -25.95 -0.74 -4.49
CA ALA A 399 -25.17 0.13 -5.37
C ALA A 399 -25.81 1.51 -5.54
N ASN A 400 -27.13 1.57 -5.70
CA ASN A 400 -27.87 2.83 -5.77
C ASN A 400 -27.77 3.61 -4.44
N THR A 401 -27.90 2.93 -3.31
CA THR A 401 -27.74 3.56 -1.98
C THR A 401 -26.33 4.13 -1.78
N ALA A 402 -25.30 3.41 -2.22
CA ALA A 402 -23.92 3.89 -2.16
C ALA A 402 -23.70 5.11 -3.06
N LYS A 403 -24.33 5.16 -4.24
CA LYS A 403 -24.30 6.31 -5.15
C LYS A 403 -24.95 7.55 -4.51
N ASP A 404 -26.09 7.40 -3.85
CA ASP A 404 -26.76 8.50 -3.16
C ASP A 404 -25.96 9.02 -1.96
N ALA A 405 -25.30 8.13 -1.21
CA ALA A 405 -24.38 8.50 -0.14
C ALA A 405 -23.16 9.28 -0.67
N ALA A 406 -22.59 8.87 -1.81
CA ALA A 406 -21.49 9.58 -2.45
C ALA A 406 -21.91 10.99 -2.93
N ASN A 407 -23.10 11.12 -3.50
CA ASN A 407 -23.65 12.43 -3.89
C ASN A 407 -23.87 13.35 -2.67
N THR A 408 -24.40 12.79 -1.57
CA THR A 408 -24.59 13.54 -0.31
C THR A 408 -23.25 14.03 0.26
N ALA A 409 -22.21 13.18 0.21
CA ALA A 409 -20.86 13.56 0.65
C ALA A 409 -20.26 14.67 -0.24
N LYS A 410 -20.48 14.61 -1.56
CA LYS A 410 -20.07 15.64 -2.51
C LYS A 410 -20.72 16.99 -2.23
N ASP A 411 -22.01 17.01 -1.92
CA ASP A 411 -22.74 18.23 -1.58
C ASP A 411 -22.26 18.83 -0.25
N ALA A 412 -22.01 17.99 0.76
CA ALA A 412 -21.42 18.42 2.03
C ALA A 412 -20.00 19.00 1.87
N ALA A 413 -19.19 18.42 0.97
CA ALA A 413 -17.86 18.95 0.65
C ALA A 413 -17.93 20.33 -0.02
N LYS A 414 -18.89 20.54 -0.94
CA LYS A 414 -19.14 21.86 -1.55
C LYS A 414 -19.56 22.90 -0.52
N GLU A 415 -20.44 22.56 0.42
CA GLU A 415 -20.85 23.46 1.50
C GLU A 415 -19.66 23.83 2.40
N ASN A 416 -18.81 22.86 2.74
CA ASN A 416 -17.59 23.12 3.51
C ASN A 416 -16.60 24.03 2.77
N MET A 417 -16.41 23.83 1.45
CA MET A 417 -15.59 24.74 0.66
C MET A 417 -16.15 26.16 0.63
N ALA A 418 -17.47 26.32 0.48
CA ALA A 418 -18.11 27.63 0.52
C ALA A 418 -17.86 28.34 1.88
N ASN A 419 -17.97 27.61 2.98
CA ASN A 419 -17.69 28.13 4.33
C ASN A 419 -16.22 28.52 4.52
N VAL A 420 -15.28 27.75 3.97
CA VAL A 420 -13.84 28.09 4.00
C VAL A 420 -13.54 29.34 3.18
N THR A 421 -14.15 29.49 2.01
CA THR A 421 -14.04 30.69 1.19
C THR A 421 -14.58 31.91 1.93
N GLU A 422 -15.76 31.83 2.54
CA GLU A 422 -16.34 32.92 3.33
C GLU A 422 -15.44 33.32 4.51
N ALA A 423 -14.90 32.34 5.24
CA ALA A 423 -13.97 32.58 6.34
C ALA A 423 -12.67 33.25 5.87
N THR A 424 -12.15 32.86 4.70
CA THR A 424 -10.94 33.43 4.11
C THR A 424 -11.19 34.89 3.71
N THR A 425 -12.31 35.18 3.05
CA THR A 425 -12.70 36.55 2.67
C THR A 425 -12.88 37.45 3.90
N LYS A 426 -13.52 36.97 4.97
CA LYS A 426 -13.61 37.74 6.23
C LYS A 426 -12.24 37.98 6.86
N GLY A 427 -11.33 37.01 6.75
CA GLY A 427 -9.94 37.14 7.20
C GLY A 427 -9.19 38.23 6.45
N THR A 428 -9.28 38.27 5.12
CA THR A 428 -8.62 39.28 4.28
C THR A 428 -9.22 40.67 4.49
N GLU A 429 -10.54 40.80 4.63
CA GLU A 429 -11.18 42.07 4.99
C GLU A 429 -10.72 42.59 6.35
N THR A 430 -10.54 41.70 7.33
CA THR A 430 -10.03 42.07 8.66
C THR A 430 -8.58 42.54 8.59
N ALA A 431 -7.74 41.87 7.81
CA ALA A 431 -6.35 42.27 7.59
C ALA A 431 -6.23 43.61 6.85
N ALA A 432 -7.10 43.86 5.86
CA ALA A 432 -7.19 45.14 5.16
C ALA A 432 -7.55 46.28 6.12
N LYS A 433 -8.60 46.10 6.95
CA LYS A 433 -8.99 47.08 7.97
C LYS A 433 -7.89 47.34 9.01
N ALA A 434 -7.14 46.32 9.39
CA ALA A 434 -5.99 46.49 10.30
C ALA A 434 -4.86 47.30 9.65
N THR A 435 -4.64 47.12 8.34
CA THR A 435 -3.64 47.89 7.58
C THR A 435 -4.05 49.35 7.44
N GLU A 436 -5.32 49.62 7.11
CA GLU A 436 -5.87 50.98 7.05
C GLU A 436 -5.77 51.69 8.43
N ALA A 437 -6.09 50.99 9.51
CA ALA A 437 -5.94 51.51 10.87
C ALA A 437 -4.46 51.83 11.21
N GLY A 438 -3.53 50.97 10.77
CA GLY A 438 -2.09 51.21 10.92
C GLY A 438 -1.60 52.43 10.15
N GLN A 439 -2.05 52.61 8.92
CA GLN A 439 -1.73 53.79 8.09
C GLN A 439 -2.30 55.08 8.70
N ALA A 440 -3.54 55.07 9.18
CA ALA A 440 -4.14 56.20 9.86
C ALA A 440 -3.40 56.57 11.16
N ALA A 441 -2.95 55.57 11.94
CA ALA A 441 -2.14 55.81 13.12
C ALA A 441 -0.77 56.43 12.78
N ALA A 442 -0.13 55.96 11.70
CA ALA A 442 1.14 56.52 11.23
C ALA A 442 1.00 57.97 10.74
N GLN A 443 -0.07 58.28 10.00
CA GLN A 443 -0.37 59.66 9.57
C GLN A 443 -0.62 60.58 10.76
N ASN A 444 -1.42 60.16 11.75
CA ASN A 444 -1.65 60.94 12.97
C ASN A 444 -0.35 61.17 13.76
N ALA A 445 0.53 60.16 13.83
CA ALA A 445 1.84 60.31 14.47
C ALA A 445 2.73 61.32 13.73
N ALA A 446 2.74 61.30 12.40
CA ALA A 446 3.48 62.25 11.59
C ALA A 446 2.95 63.69 11.74
N GLN A 447 1.63 63.87 11.76
CA GLN A 447 0.99 65.16 11.97
C GLN A 447 1.30 65.73 13.37
N ASN A 448 1.20 64.91 14.41
CA ASN A 448 1.58 65.32 15.78
C ASN A 448 3.07 65.68 15.90
N ALA A 449 3.95 64.99 15.16
CA ALA A 449 5.36 65.33 15.12
C ALA A 449 5.61 66.67 14.40
N ALA A 450 4.87 66.94 13.32
CA ALA A 450 4.93 68.21 12.60
C ALA A 450 4.43 69.39 13.45
N GLU A 451 3.32 69.23 14.18
CA GLU A 451 2.82 70.26 15.11
C GLU A 451 3.84 70.56 16.21
N LYS A 452 4.43 69.54 16.85
CA LYS A 452 5.49 69.75 17.85
C LYS A 452 6.73 70.43 17.30
N ALA A 453 7.09 70.14 16.05
CA ALA A 453 8.20 70.81 15.37
C ALA A 453 7.89 72.29 15.09
N ALA A 454 6.65 72.61 14.69
CA ALA A 454 6.18 73.97 14.47
C ALA A 454 6.15 74.78 15.78
N ASP A 455 5.65 74.20 16.88
CA ASP A 455 5.64 74.82 18.21
C ASP A 455 7.07 75.06 18.74
N GLY A 456 7.98 74.11 18.49
CA GLY A 456 9.39 74.25 18.81
C GLY A 456 10.07 75.39 18.05
N ALA A 457 9.74 75.55 16.77
CA ALA A 457 10.26 76.64 15.93
C ALA A 457 9.70 78.01 16.35
N GLY A 458 8.41 78.09 16.70
CA GLY A 458 7.78 79.32 17.19
C GLY A 458 8.39 79.81 18.52
N ASN A 459 8.67 78.90 19.46
CA ASN A 459 9.33 79.24 20.72
C ASN A 459 10.81 79.63 20.56
N ALA A 460 11.51 79.08 19.56
CA ALA A 460 12.87 79.47 19.25
C ALA A 460 12.92 80.87 18.61
N ALA A 461 11.97 81.20 17.72
CA ALA A 461 11.86 82.52 17.12
C ALA A 461 11.47 83.61 18.15
N GLY A 462 10.57 83.30 19.10
CA GLY A 462 10.20 84.21 20.20
C GLY A 462 11.37 84.56 21.13
N LYS A 463 12.24 83.59 21.45
CA LYS A 463 13.43 83.84 22.29
C LYS A 463 14.54 84.64 21.59
N VAL A 464 14.60 84.61 20.25
CA VAL A 464 15.55 85.42 19.48
C VAL A 464 15.05 86.87 19.37
N ALA A 465 13.73 87.09 19.32
CA ALA A 465 13.13 88.43 19.32
C ALA A 465 13.29 89.15 20.69
N ASP A 466 13.13 88.44 21.81
CA ASP A 466 13.35 89.02 23.15
C ASP A 466 14.84 89.23 23.49
N GLY A 467 15.75 88.52 22.82
CA GLY A 467 17.20 88.68 22.96
C GLY A 467 17.79 89.87 22.21
N ALA A 468 17.12 90.36 21.16
CA ALA A 468 17.61 91.48 20.34
C ALA A 468 17.37 92.87 20.97
N GLY A 469 16.51 92.96 21.99
CA GLY A 469 16.20 94.23 22.68
C GLY A 469 17.18 94.64 23.80
N LYS A 470 18.17 93.81 24.15
CA LYS A 470 19.11 94.05 25.28
C LYS A 470 20.58 93.77 24.95
N ALA A 471 21.02 94.04 23.72
CA ALA A 471 22.42 93.87 23.33
C ALA A 471 22.99 95.09 22.58
N ALA A 472 22.58 96.29 22.98
CA ALA A 472 23.28 97.53 22.68
C ALA A 472 23.78 98.11 23.99
N ASP A 473 24.83 97.49 24.56
CA ASP A 473 25.82 98.12 25.43
C ASP A 473 26.78 97.07 26.01
N GLY A 474 28.09 97.29 25.81
CA GLY A 474 29.10 96.85 26.78
C GLY A 474 29.79 95.50 26.56
N ALA A 475 30.90 95.56 25.82
CA ALA A 475 32.24 95.11 26.23
C ALA A 475 32.44 93.78 27.01
N ASP A 476 33.22 92.91 26.36
CA ASP A 476 34.46 92.29 26.86
C ASP A 476 34.43 91.16 27.94
N LYS A 477 35.21 90.12 27.63
CA LYS A 477 35.70 88.96 28.43
C LYS A 477 34.88 87.66 28.56
N ALA A 478 35.46 86.62 27.93
CA ALA A 478 35.66 85.25 28.41
C ALA A 478 34.53 84.18 28.35
N SER A 479 34.60 83.39 27.26
CA SER A 479 34.69 81.91 27.20
C SER A 479 33.64 80.95 27.81
N LYS A 480 33.23 79.99 26.95
CA LYS A 480 32.90 78.53 27.11
C LYS A 480 31.49 78.22 26.61
N GLY A 481 31.18 77.21 25.80
CA GLY A 481 31.83 76.04 25.20
C GLY A 481 30.70 75.29 24.44
N ALA A 482 30.85 74.41 23.46
CA ALA A 482 31.94 73.57 22.99
C ALA A 482 32.18 73.83 21.49
N SER A 483 33.43 73.77 21.06
CA SER A 483 33.76 74.01 19.66
C SER A 483 33.28 72.83 18.80
N LEU A 484 32.92 73.10 17.54
CA LEU A 484 32.61 72.08 16.53
C LEU A 484 33.60 70.91 16.49
N LYS A 485 34.83 71.13 16.95
CA LYS A 485 35.89 70.11 17.07
C LYS A 485 35.50 68.96 18.01
N ASP A 486 34.75 69.23 19.08
CA ASP A 486 34.32 68.21 20.05
C ASP A 486 33.20 67.35 19.48
N LYS A 487 32.29 67.96 18.70
CA LYS A 487 31.23 67.24 17.98
C LYS A 487 31.79 66.38 16.85
N PHE A 488 32.80 66.87 16.13
CA PHE A 488 33.48 66.10 15.09
C PHE A 488 34.24 64.90 15.68
N LYS A 489 34.92 65.10 16.81
CA LYS A 489 35.60 64.00 17.51
C LYS A 489 34.63 62.91 17.98
N ALA A 490 33.48 63.28 18.54
CA ALA A 490 32.45 62.32 18.94
C ALA A 490 31.88 61.51 17.74
N GLY A 491 31.75 62.14 16.57
CA GLY A 491 31.35 61.44 15.34
C GLY A 491 32.40 60.43 14.85
N VAL A 492 33.68 60.81 14.89
CA VAL A 492 34.81 59.93 14.51
C VAL A 492 34.94 58.75 15.48
N ASP A 493 34.76 58.97 16.78
CA ASP A 493 34.84 57.91 17.78
C ASP A 493 33.66 56.92 17.64
N LYS A 494 32.45 57.40 17.31
CA LYS A 494 31.30 56.52 17.03
C LYS A 494 31.44 55.71 15.74
N ALA A 495 32.08 56.27 14.71
CA ALA A 495 32.41 55.53 13.49
C ALA A 495 33.45 54.41 13.76
N LYS A 496 34.42 54.66 14.65
CA LYS A 496 35.38 53.63 15.08
C LYS A 496 34.72 52.53 15.90
N GLU A 497 33.78 52.88 16.77
CA GLU A 497 32.99 51.92 17.55
C GLU A 497 32.16 51.00 16.63
N LEU A 498 31.48 51.57 15.63
CA LEU A 498 30.73 50.79 14.65
C LEU A 498 31.63 49.88 13.81
N LYS A 499 32.81 50.36 13.40
CA LYS A 499 33.80 49.53 12.69
C LYS A 499 34.32 48.39 13.56
N SER A 500 34.53 48.62 14.85
CA SER A 500 34.93 47.56 15.79
C SER A 500 33.82 46.55 16.05
N LYS A 501 32.55 46.99 15.98
CA LYS A 501 31.40 46.13 16.30
C LYS A 501 30.97 45.24 15.14
N TYR A 502 31.15 45.70 13.90
CA TYR A 502 30.66 44.99 12.71
C TYR A 502 31.77 44.63 11.70
N GLY A 503 33.01 45.07 11.93
CA GLY A 503 34.12 44.80 11.01
C GLY A 503 34.47 43.31 10.91
N ASP A 504 34.41 42.60 12.04
CA ASP A 504 34.74 41.18 12.10
C ASP A 504 33.64 40.32 11.44
N ASP A 505 32.36 40.72 11.58
CA ASP A 505 31.23 40.05 10.93
C ASP A 505 31.30 40.17 9.39
N VAL A 506 31.67 41.36 8.90
CA VAL A 506 31.84 41.61 7.45
C VAL A 506 33.04 40.83 6.90
N GLN A 507 34.15 40.74 7.65
CA GLN A 507 35.30 39.92 7.25
C GLN A 507 35.00 38.42 7.29
N SER A 508 34.20 37.95 8.25
CA SER A 508 33.76 36.57 8.37
C SER A 508 32.88 36.17 7.17
N LEU A 509 31.91 37.01 6.80
CA LEU A 509 31.06 36.81 5.62
C LEU A 509 31.85 36.82 4.30
N ALA A 510 32.80 37.74 4.16
CA ALA A 510 33.67 37.79 2.98
C ALA A 510 34.57 36.54 2.87
N SER A 511 35.06 36.03 4.00
CA SER A 511 35.88 34.81 4.05
C SER A 511 35.06 33.56 3.74
N ALA A 512 33.80 33.49 4.21
CA ALA A 512 32.87 32.42 3.89
C ALA A 512 32.50 32.43 2.39
N GLY A 513 32.22 33.60 1.82
CA GLY A 513 31.96 33.75 0.39
C GLY A 513 33.15 33.32 -0.48
N LYS A 514 34.37 33.67 -0.07
CA LYS A 514 35.59 33.24 -0.76
C LYS A 514 35.80 31.73 -0.69
N ALA A 515 35.54 31.09 0.45
CA ALA A 515 35.66 29.63 0.60
C ALA A 515 34.66 28.87 -0.29
N ILE A 516 33.43 29.38 -0.43
CA ILE A 516 32.42 28.82 -1.33
C ILE A 516 32.87 28.98 -2.79
N TYR A 517 33.35 30.17 -3.18
CA TYR A 517 33.83 30.44 -4.53
C TYR A 517 35.02 29.55 -4.92
N ASP A 518 36.01 29.40 -4.03
CA ASP A 518 37.18 28.56 -4.27
C ASP A 518 36.81 27.06 -4.36
N GLY A 519 35.81 26.61 -3.58
CA GLY A 519 35.26 25.25 -3.66
C GLY A 519 34.58 24.94 -5.00
N VAL A 520 33.81 25.88 -5.53
CA VAL A 520 33.13 25.74 -6.84
C VAL A 520 34.16 25.72 -7.98
N GLN A 521 35.20 26.56 -7.93
CA GLN A 521 36.25 26.56 -8.95
C GLN A 521 37.12 25.29 -8.92
N GLY A 522 37.36 24.73 -7.72
CA GLY A 522 38.08 23.46 -7.57
C GLY A 522 37.36 22.26 -8.23
N LEU A 523 36.01 22.26 -8.22
CA LEU A 523 35.21 21.23 -8.88
C LEU A 523 35.21 21.38 -10.40
N ARG A 524 35.25 22.62 -10.91
CA ARG A 524 35.26 22.90 -12.35
C ARG A 524 36.58 22.54 -13.04
N SER A 525 37.70 22.60 -12.32
CA SER A 525 39.04 22.29 -12.87
C SER A 525 39.35 20.80 -13.06
N LYS A 526 38.48 19.89 -12.62
CA LYS A 526 38.68 18.43 -12.73
C LYS A 526 38.00 17.77 -13.93
N ASP A 527 37.21 18.50 -14.71
CA ASP A 527 36.45 17.95 -15.85
C ASP A 527 37.10 18.18 -17.23
N ASP A 528 38.20 18.94 -17.34
CA ASP A 528 38.75 19.34 -18.65
C ASP A 528 39.91 18.47 -19.18
N GLY A 529 40.12 17.27 -18.64
CA GLY A 529 41.29 16.46 -19.00
C GLY A 529 40.99 14.97 -19.06
N ASP A 530 40.28 14.53 -20.10
CA ASP A 530 40.49 13.26 -20.82
C ASP A 530 39.22 12.91 -21.63
N ASP A 531 39.01 13.55 -22.78
CA ASP A 531 38.16 13.00 -23.84
C ASP A 531 38.38 13.76 -25.16
N LYS A 532 39.50 13.47 -25.82
CA LYS A 532 39.74 13.82 -27.22
C LYS A 532 40.33 12.63 -27.97
N ASN A 533 39.46 11.68 -28.33
CA ASN A 533 39.54 10.93 -29.58
C ASN A 533 38.41 9.91 -29.65
N GLU A 534 37.36 10.20 -30.42
CA GLU A 534 36.78 9.27 -31.40
C GLU A 534 35.64 9.98 -32.15
N GLU A 535 35.97 10.53 -33.31
CA GLU A 535 35.00 11.04 -34.27
C GLU A 535 34.88 10.06 -35.45
N LYS A 536 33.64 9.87 -35.92
CA LYS A 536 33.18 9.39 -37.24
C LYS A 536 33.31 7.89 -37.56
N LYS A 537 32.15 7.21 -37.58
CA LYS A 537 31.57 6.70 -38.86
C LYS A 537 30.07 6.34 -38.75
N THR A 538 29.24 7.13 -39.39
CA THR A 538 27.83 6.84 -39.71
C THR A 538 27.76 5.83 -40.85
N THR A 539 27.08 4.69 -40.64
CA THR A 539 26.50 3.90 -41.74
C THR A 539 25.23 3.19 -41.28
N THR A 540 24.13 3.55 -41.93
CA THR A 540 22.81 2.93 -41.83
C THR A 540 22.85 1.49 -42.35
N SER A 541 22.42 0.51 -41.56
CA SER A 541 21.99 -0.79 -42.07
C SER A 541 21.04 -1.49 -41.10
N THR A 542 19.82 -1.67 -41.57
CA THR A 542 18.76 -2.50 -41.04
C THR A 542 19.21 -3.97 -41.04
N THR A 543 19.30 -4.63 -39.89
CA THR A 543 19.32 -6.10 -39.83
C THR A 543 18.74 -6.61 -38.52
N THR A 544 17.68 -7.40 -38.66
CA THR A 544 17.05 -8.27 -37.68
C THR A 544 18.03 -9.32 -37.16
N VAL A 545 18.30 -9.39 -35.85
CA VAL A 545 18.81 -10.61 -35.21
C VAL A 545 18.24 -10.80 -33.80
N THR A 546 17.80 -12.03 -33.62
CA THR A 546 17.38 -12.79 -32.44
C THR A 546 18.32 -12.74 -31.23
N SER A 547 17.70 -13.04 -30.09
CA SER A 547 18.24 -13.25 -28.74
C SER A 547 19.52 -14.12 -28.66
N SER A 548 20.47 -13.68 -27.83
CA SER A 548 21.36 -14.57 -27.09
C SER A 548 21.71 -13.98 -25.73
N THR A 549 21.63 -14.83 -24.72
CA THR A 549 21.94 -14.62 -23.31
C THR A 549 23.45 -14.64 -23.06
N GLY A 550 23.97 -13.68 -22.27
CA GLY A 550 25.36 -13.72 -21.80
C GLY A 550 25.77 -12.54 -20.92
N ASN A 551 25.96 -12.82 -19.63
CA ASN A 551 26.83 -12.17 -18.62
C ASN A 551 27.12 -10.66 -18.69
N THR A 552 26.66 -9.93 -17.67
CA THR A 552 27.30 -8.69 -17.19
C THR A 552 27.42 -8.71 -15.66
N ASP A 553 28.58 -9.13 -15.17
CA ASP A 553 29.01 -8.98 -13.79
C ASP A 553 30.10 -7.90 -13.74
N THR A 554 29.69 -6.65 -13.93
CA THR A 554 30.51 -5.44 -13.74
C THR A 554 29.57 -4.24 -13.61
N SER A 555 29.27 -3.79 -12.38
CA SER A 555 28.93 -2.39 -12.03
C SER A 555 28.18 -2.29 -10.69
N TYR A 556 28.79 -2.74 -9.59
CA TYR A 556 28.30 -2.37 -8.24
C TYR A 556 29.09 -1.21 -7.62
N GLU A 557 30.38 -1.05 -7.97
CA GLU A 557 31.21 0.04 -7.45
C GLU A 557 30.91 1.41 -8.09
N SER A 558 30.56 1.46 -9.38
CA SER A 558 30.21 2.71 -10.09
C SER A 558 28.94 3.39 -9.52
N VAL A 559 27.99 2.59 -9.03
CA VAL A 559 26.72 3.11 -8.49
C VAL A 559 26.91 3.65 -7.06
N LEU A 560 27.75 3.01 -6.25
CA LEU A 560 28.07 3.48 -4.90
C LEU A 560 28.88 4.79 -4.93
N ASP A 561 29.77 4.96 -5.91
CA ASP A 561 30.55 6.19 -6.05
C ASP A 561 29.68 7.39 -6.47
N LYS A 562 28.73 7.19 -7.40
CA LYS A 562 27.75 8.22 -7.76
C LYS A 562 26.83 8.61 -6.60
N LYS A 563 26.46 7.65 -5.74
CA LYS A 563 25.60 7.90 -4.58
C LYS A 563 26.32 8.69 -3.48
N ARG A 564 27.61 8.40 -3.25
CA ARG A 564 28.46 9.17 -2.33
C ARG A 564 28.74 10.59 -2.84
N LYS A 565 28.94 10.77 -4.15
CA LYS A 565 29.08 12.10 -4.77
C LYS A 565 27.82 12.96 -4.60
N LYS A 566 26.63 12.40 -4.82
CA LYS A 566 25.35 13.13 -4.61
C LYS A 566 25.12 13.53 -3.15
N GLN A 567 25.51 12.69 -2.18
CA GLN A 567 25.44 13.00 -0.76
C GLN A 567 26.46 14.03 -0.26
N ALA A 568 27.52 14.32 -1.03
CA ALA A 568 28.51 15.34 -0.69
C ALA A 568 28.19 16.71 -1.34
N ILE A 569 27.32 16.73 -2.35
CA ILE A 569 26.84 17.94 -3.03
C ILE A 569 25.62 18.53 -2.32
N ALA A 570 24.72 17.67 -1.81
CA ALA A 570 23.64 18.06 -0.90
C ALA A 570 24.19 18.35 0.49
#